data_AF-A0AAU3PI28-F1
#
_entry.id   AF-A0AAU3PI28-F1
#
_cell.length_a   1.000
_cell.length_b   1.000
_cell.length_c   1.000
_cell.angle_alpha   90.00
_cell.angle_beta   90.00
_cell.angle_gamma   90.00
#
_symmetry.space_group_name_H-M   'P 1'
#
loop_
_entity.id
_entity.type
_entity.pdbx_description
1 polymer ?
#
loop_
_entity_poly.entity_id
_entity_poly.type
_entity_poly.pdbx_seq_one_letter_code
_entity_poly.pdbx_strand_id
1 'polypeptide(L)'
;MPRTKEGAIQRYEQYLHAVGREDIDTVCEVAGPAAKQAEDQGFGPCTSTFIVTFQMISPAQKKALRTATVDPQRVAVLAPDKVEIPTEAIRASVTFSESELGSSTLEYLKSNWYITD
;
A
#
# COMPACT_ATOMS: atom_id res chain seq x y z
N MET A 1 5.18 -14.44 -2.83
CA MET A 1 5.95 -14.04 -1.62
C MET A 1 5.75 -15.04 -0.49
N PRO A 2 6.64 -15.13 0.52
CA PRO A 2 6.39 -15.94 1.71
C PRO A 2 5.13 -15.51 2.45
N ARG A 3 4.35 -16.48 2.96
CA ARG A 3 3.20 -16.23 3.83
C ARG A 3 3.67 -15.95 5.27
N THR A 4 4.33 -14.81 5.45
CA THR A 4 4.82 -14.34 6.76
C THR A 4 4.56 -12.84 6.90
N LYS A 5 4.65 -12.34 8.13
CA LYS A 5 4.57 -10.90 8.43
C LYS A 5 5.60 -10.11 7.61
N GLU A 6 6.83 -10.60 7.52
CA GLU A 6 7.92 -9.98 6.77
C GLU A 6 7.63 -9.97 5.27
N GLY A 7 6.99 -11.02 4.74
CA GLY A 7 6.53 -11.05 3.36
C GLY A 7 5.45 -10.00 3.07
N ALA A 8 4.53 -9.78 4.00
CA ALA A 8 3.51 -8.73 3.87
C ALA A 8 4.14 -7.33 3.93
N ILE A 9 5.06 -7.09 4.87
CA ILE A 9 5.82 -5.85 4.98
C ILE A 9 6.58 -5.56 3.68
N GLN A 10 7.33 -6.52 3.17
CA GLN A 10 8.09 -6.36 1.93
C GLN A 10 7.16 -5.99 0.76
N ARG A 11 5.98 -6.60 0.69
CA ARG A 11 5.00 -6.30 -0.35
C ARG A 11 4.42 -4.90 -0.22
N TYR A 12 4.14 -4.46 1.00
CA TYR A 12 3.63 -3.11 1.23
C TYR A 12 4.70 -2.04 0.93
N GLU A 13 5.97 -2.28 1.27
CA GLU A 13 7.07 -1.40 0.87
C GLU A 13 7.19 -1.29 -0.66
N GLN A 14 7.02 -2.40 -1.39
CA GLN A 14 6.96 -2.34 -2.87
C GLN A 14 5.83 -1.44 -3.37
N TYR A 15 4.65 -1.51 -2.75
CA TYR A 15 3.53 -0.63 -3.06
C TYR A 15 3.85 0.84 -2.77
N LEU A 16 4.36 1.17 -1.57
CA LEU A 16 4.75 2.54 -1.22
C LEU A 16 5.78 3.09 -2.22
N HIS A 17 6.79 2.28 -2.57
CA HIS A 17 7.82 2.69 -3.51
C HIS A 17 7.26 2.86 -4.93
N ALA A 18 6.29 2.03 -5.33
CA ALA A 18 5.59 2.15 -6.60
C ALA A 18 4.77 3.44 -6.66
N VAL A 19 4.03 3.79 -5.60
CA VAL A 19 3.34 5.09 -5.48
C VAL A 19 4.34 6.25 -5.61
N GLY A 20 5.49 6.17 -4.93
CA GLY A 20 6.54 7.19 -5.03
C GLY A 20 7.18 7.31 -6.42
N ARG A 21 7.17 6.24 -7.21
CA ARG A 21 7.65 6.20 -8.61
C ARG A 21 6.56 6.45 -9.65
N GLU A 22 5.30 6.54 -9.23
CA GLU A 22 4.14 6.59 -10.12
C GLU A 22 4.06 5.35 -11.04
N ASP A 23 4.51 4.20 -10.51
CA ASP A 23 4.46 2.90 -11.18
C ASP A 23 3.05 2.31 -11.05
N ILE A 24 2.20 2.67 -12.00
CA ILE A 24 0.78 2.32 -12.00
C ILE A 24 0.54 0.82 -12.07
N ASP A 25 1.39 0.08 -12.79
CA ASP A 25 1.23 -1.36 -12.97
C ASP A 25 1.44 -2.07 -11.64
N THR A 26 2.51 -1.75 -10.92
CA THR A 26 2.78 -2.33 -9.60
C THR A 26 1.73 -1.90 -8.57
N VAL A 27 1.30 -0.62 -8.59
CA VAL A 27 0.25 -0.11 -7.70
C VAL A 27 -1.04 -0.90 -7.89
N CYS A 28 -1.51 -1.04 -9.13
CA CYS A 28 -2.74 -1.77 -9.42
C CYS A 28 -2.60 -3.28 -9.27
N GLU A 29 -1.40 -3.85 -9.38
CA GLU A 29 -1.15 -5.25 -9.04
C GLU A 29 -1.32 -5.47 -7.53
N VAL A 30 -0.67 -4.67 -6.68
CA VAL A 30 -0.70 -4.86 -5.22
C VAL A 30 -2.06 -4.50 -4.63
N ALA A 31 -2.67 -3.41 -5.09
CA ALA A 31 -3.98 -2.95 -4.65
C ALA A 31 -5.15 -3.58 -5.43
N GLY A 32 -4.90 -4.56 -6.30
CA GLY A 32 -5.90 -5.10 -7.22
C GLY A 32 -7.24 -5.48 -6.59
N PRO A 33 -7.28 -6.23 -5.47
CA PRO A 33 -8.55 -6.54 -4.79
C PRO A 33 -9.30 -5.30 -4.29
N ALA A 34 -8.64 -4.43 -3.53
CA ALA A 34 -9.20 -3.16 -3.05
C ALA A 34 -9.68 -2.27 -4.20
N ALA A 35 -8.86 -2.13 -5.25
CA ALA A 35 -9.19 -1.32 -6.41
C ALA A 35 -10.38 -1.88 -7.19
N LYS A 36 -10.51 -3.21 -7.29
CA LYS A 36 -11.69 -3.85 -7.90
C LYS A 36 -12.95 -3.60 -7.07
N GLN A 37 -12.85 -3.65 -5.75
CA GLN A 37 -13.96 -3.31 -4.86
C GLN A 37 -14.39 -1.85 -5.03
N ALA A 38 -13.44 -0.91 -5.11
CA ALA A 38 -13.74 0.49 -5.38
C ALA A 38 -14.34 0.70 -6.78
N GLU A 39 -13.84 0.00 -7.80
CA GLU A 39 -14.41 0.03 -9.15
C GLU A 39 -15.88 -0.43 -9.15
N ASP A 40 -16.20 -1.52 -8.43
CA ASP A 40 -17.57 -2.03 -8.27
C ASP A 40 -18.50 -1.07 -7.53
N GLN A 41 -17.94 -0.14 -6.75
CA GLN A 41 -18.68 0.93 -6.08
C GLN A 41 -18.81 2.20 -6.93
N GLY A 42 -18.27 2.21 -8.16
CA GLY A 42 -18.38 3.31 -9.11
C GLY A 42 -17.23 4.32 -9.08
N PHE A 43 -16.12 4.04 -8.39
CA PHE A 43 -14.92 4.90 -8.41
C PHE A 43 -14.13 4.81 -9.72
N GLY A 44 -14.48 3.85 -10.60
CA GLY A 44 -13.81 3.62 -11.87
C GLY A 44 -12.54 2.76 -11.77
N PRO A 45 -11.90 2.46 -12.91
CA PRO A 45 -10.74 1.56 -12.95
C PRO A 45 -9.54 2.10 -12.17
N CYS A 46 -8.78 1.17 -11.58
CA CYS A 46 -7.56 1.48 -10.82
C CYS A 46 -6.62 2.45 -11.57
N THR A 47 -6.35 2.18 -12.84
CA THR A 47 -5.40 2.95 -13.65
C THR A 47 -5.80 4.41 -13.82
N SER A 48 -7.09 4.70 -14.00
CA SER A 48 -7.58 6.07 -14.09
C SER A 48 -7.56 6.78 -12.73
N THR A 49 -7.98 6.09 -11.68
CA THR A 49 -8.14 6.69 -10.35
C THR A 49 -6.79 7.01 -9.73
N PHE A 50 -5.81 6.10 -9.81
CA PHE A 50 -4.48 6.32 -9.26
C PHE A 50 -3.66 7.36 -10.02
N ILE A 51 -3.89 7.57 -11.32
CA ILE A 51 -3.27 8.69 -12.05
C ILE A 51 -3.69 10.04 -11.43
N VAL A 52 -4.98 10.18 -11.07
CA VAL A 52 -5.46 11.38 -10.36
C VAL A 52 -4.85 11.44 -8.96
N THR A 53 -4.80 10.33 -8.22
CA THR A 53 -4.17 10.26 -6.89
C THR A 53 -2.71 10.70 -6.93
N PHE A 54 -1.92 10.26 -7.91
CA PHE A 54 -0.53 10.67 -8.05
C PHE A 54 -0.38 12.19 -8.22
N GLN A 55 -1.32 12.88 -8.85
CA GLN A 55 -1.28 14.33 -9.00
C GLN A 55 -1.55 15.07 -7.67
N MET A 56 -2.22 14.42 -6.71
CA MET A 56 -2.51 14.98 -5.39
C MET A 56 -1.33 14.85 -4.42
N ILE A 57 -0.39 13.92 -4.66
CA ILE A 57 0.76 13.68 -3.78
C ILE A 57 1.88 14.68 -4.13
N SER A 58 2.37 15.41 -3.12
CA SER A 58 3.45 16.38 -3.33
C SER A 58 4.75 15.72 -3.80
N PRO A 59 5.64 16.44 -4.51
CA PRO A 59 6.94 15.90 -4.92
C PRO A 59 7.81 15.41 -3.74
N ALA A 60 7.72 16.07 -2.59
CA ALA A 60 8.46 15.69 -1.39
C ALA A 60 7.96 14.35 -0.83
N GLN A 61 6.63 14.15 -0.78
CA GLN A 61 6.03 12.89 -0.37
C GLN A 61 6.35 11.75 -1.33
N LYS A 62 6.23 11.97 -2.65
CA LYS A 62 6.65 10.97 -3.66
C LYS A 62 8.10 10.56 -3.46
N LYS A 63 9.00 11.53 -3.24
CA LYS A 63 10.42 11.25 -2.96
C LYS A 63 10.61 10.42 -1.69
N ALA A 64 9.88 10.75 -0.62
CA ALA A 64 9.95 10.03 0.65
C ALA A 64 9.45 8.58 0.51
N LEU A 65 8.36 8.38 -0.25
CA LEU A 65 7.77 7.07 -0.51
C LEU A 65 8.72 6.12 -1.25
N ARG A 66 9.63 6.63 -2.10
CA ARG A 66 10.61 5.80 -2.84
C ARG A 66 11.58 5.03 -1.95
N THR A 67 11.76 5.45 -0.70
CA THR A 67 12.66 4.82 0.28
C THR A 67 11.95 4.54 1.60
N ALA A 68 10.62 4.59 1.61
CA ALA A 68 9.85 4.33 2.82
C ALA A 68 10.04 2.87 3.27
N THR A 69 10.11 2.64 4.57
CA THR A 69 10.19 1.32 5.17
C THR A 69 9.10 1.16 6.22
N VAL A 70 8.80 -0.07 6.62
CA VAL A 70 7.81 -0.35 7.65
C VAL A 70 8.51 -0.86 8.91
N ASP A 71 8.13 -0.30 10.06
CA ASP A 71 8.53 -0.78 11.38
C ASP A 71 7.81 -2.10 11.72
N PRO A 72 8.51 -3.24 11.76
CA PRO A 72 7.87 -4.54 11.99
C PRO A 72 7.28 -4.70 13.40
N GLN A 73 7.65 -3.82 14.35
CA GLN A 73 7.12 -3.84 15.71
C GLN A 73 5.75 -3.16 15.82
N ARG A 74 5.37 -2.37 14.81
CA ARG A 74 4.10 -1.64 14.76
C ARG A 74 3.06 -2.33 13.87
N VAL A 75 3.43 -3.40 13.18
CA VAL A 75 2.53 -4.20 12.33
C VAL A 75 1.76 -5.21 13.17
N ALA A 76 0.44 -5.20 13.04
CA ALA A 76 -0.45 -6.14 13.70
C ALA A 76 -0.69 -7.37 12.82
N VAL A 77 -0.52 -8.57 13.38
CA VAL A 77 -0.89 -9.83 12.72
C VAL A 77 -2.30 -10.18 13.16
N LEU A 78 -3.28 -10.01 12.26
CA LEU A 78 -4.69 -10.28 12.54
C LEU A 78 -5.01 -11.78 12.34
N ALA A 79 -4.38 -12.40 11.34
CA ALA A 79 -4.46 -13.83 11.06
C ALA A 79 -3.19 -14.31 10.33
N PRO A 80 -2.95 -15.63 10.16
CA PRO A 80 -1.77 -16.13 9.44
C PRO A 80 -1.68 -15.68 7.97
N ASP A 81 -2.77 -15.23 7.36
CA ASP A 81 -2.90 -14.64 6.03
C ASP A 81 -3.38 -13.19 6.06
N LYS A 82 -3.38 -12.51 7.22
CA LYS A 82 -3.90 -11.15 7.32
C LYS A 82 -3.09 -10.30 8.28
N VAL A 83 -2.60 -9.17 7.79
CA VAL A 83 -1.87 -8.19 8.60
C VAL A 83 -2.46 -6.80 8.40
N GLU A 84 -2.30 -5.95 9.42
CA GLU A 84 -2.63 -4.53 9.37
C GLU A 84 -1.34 -3.73 9.58
N ILE A 85 -1.10 -2.79 8.66
CA ILE A 85 0.03 -1.87 8.70
C ILE A 85 -0.54 -0.47 8.93
N PRO A 86 -0.44 0.08 10.15
CA PRO A 86 -0.92 1.42 10.45
C PRO A 86 0.05 2.48 9.88
N THR A 87 -0.43 3.71 9.63
CA THR A 87 0.42 4.79 9.07
C THR A 87 1.66 5.03 9.95
N GLU A 88 1.53 4.93 11.26
CA GLU A 88 2.63 5.17 12.20
C GLU A 88 3.71 4.07 12.16
N ALA A 89 3.48 2.97 11.45
CA ALA A 89 4.51 1.98 11.14
C ALA A 89 5.43 2.46 10.00
N ILE A 90 5.01 3.43 9.17
CA ILE A 90 5.76 3.88 8.00
C ILE A 90 6.87 4.84 8.42
N ARG A 91 8.10 4.47 8.09
CA ARG A 91 9.32 5.27 8.31
C ARG A 91 9.80 5.84 6.99
N ALA A 92 9.74 7.16 6.86
CA ALA A 92 10.20 7.89 5.68
C ALA A 92 10.82 9.23 6.07
N SER A 93 11.37 9.97 5.10
CA SER A 93 11.95 11.30 5.34
C SER A 93 10.93 12.40 5.63
N VAL A 94 9.64 12.11 5.47
CA VAL A 94 8.51 12.94 5.88
C VAL A 94 7.56 12.11 6.72
N THR A 95 6.80 12.77 7.60
CA THR A 95 5.71 12.12 8.35
C THR A 95 4.45 12.13 7.50
N PHE A 96 3.77 10.99 7.45
CA PHE A 96 2.45 10.86 6.86
C PHE A 96 1.40 10.80 7.96
N SER A 97 0.27 11.45 7.71
CA SER A 97 -0.92 11.40 8.57
C SER A 97 -1.87 10.29 8.12
N GLU A 98 -2.78 9.90 9.02
CA GLU A 98 -3.88 8.97 8.72
C GLU A 98 -4.73 9.44 7.52
N SER A 99 -4.90 10.75 7.33
CA SER A 99 -5.62 11.28 6.16
C SER A 99 -4.87 11.13 4.83
N GLU A 100 -3.56 10.86 4.87
CA GLU A 100 -2.71 10.78 3.66
C GLU A 100 -2.46 9.34 3.21
N LEU A 101 -2.26 8.41 4.15
CA LEU A 101 -2.00 6.99 3.84
C LEU A 101 -2.99 6.03 4.51
N GLY A 102 -3.48 6.37 5.70
CA GLY A 102 -4.35 5.52 6.51
C GLY A 102 -3.65 4.22 6.95
N SER A 103 -4.38 3.39 7.71
CA SER A 103 -4.01 1.99 7.87
C SER A 103 -4.27 1.21 6.58
N SER A 104 -3.46 0.19 6.32
CA SER A 104 -3.65 -0.73 5.20
C SER A 104 -3.67 -2.17 5.67
N THR A 105 -4.66 -2.90 5.19
CA THR A 105 -4.85 -4.33 5.45
C THR A 105 -4.32 -5.11 4.28
N LEU A 106 -3.37 -6.02 4.54
CA LEU A 106 -2.89 -6.95 3.54
C LEU A 106 -3.38 -8.36 3.83
N GLU A 107 -3.91 -9.02 2.80
CA GLU A 107 -4.27 -10.43 2.84
C GLU A 107 -3.42 -11.28 1.88
N TYR A 108 -3.09 -12.50 2.31
CA TYR A 108 -2.35 -13.46 1.51
C TYR A 108 -3.30 -14.25 0.62
N LEU A 109 -3.40 -13.85 -0.64
CA LEU A 109 -4.27 -14.43 -1.64
C LEU A 109 -3.44 -14.97 -2.80
N LYS A 110 -3.81 -16.12 -3.37
CA LYS A 110 -3.18 -16.66 -4.61
C LYS A 110 -1.62 -16.62 -4.59
N SER A 111 -1.02 -16.98 -3.46
CA SER A 111 0.44 -17.03 -3.25
C SER A 111 1.17 -15.67 -3.19
N ASN A 112 0.44 -14.57 -2.98
CA ASN A 112 1.01 -13.24 -2.78
C ASN A 112 0.23 -12.41 -1.74
N TRP A 113 0.80 -11.27 -1.33
CA TRP A 113 0.11 -10.32 -0.45
C TRP A 113 -0.53 -9.19 -1.27
N TYR A 114 -1.75 -8.82 -0.92
CA TYR A 114 -2.53 -7.78 -1.60
C TYR A 114 -3.21 -6.87 -0.60
N ILE A 115 -3.35 -5.59 -0.95
CA ILE A 115 -4.19 -4.66 -0.18
C ILE A 115 -5.66 -4.96 -0.48
N THR A 116 -6.47 -5.05 0.57
CA THR A 116 -7.88 -5.50 0.49
C THR A 116 -8.90 -4.55 1.11
N ASP A 117 -8.48 -3.45 1.72
CA ASP A 117 -9.38 -2.43 2.29
C ASP A 117 -9.65 -1.25 1.35
#